data_AF-A0A0C2WIF0-F1
#
_entry.id   AF-A0A0C2WIF0-F1
#
_cell.length_a   1.000
_cell.length_b   1.000
_cell.length_c   1.000
_cell.angle_alpha   90.00
_cell.angle_beta   90.00
_cell.angle_gamma   90.00
#
_symmetry.space_group_name_H-M   'P 1'
#
loop_
_entity.id
_entity.type
_entity.pdbx_description
1 polymer ?
#
loop_
_entity_poly.entity_id
_entity_poly.type
_entity_poly.pdbx_seq_one_letter_code
_entity_poly.pdbx_strand_id
1 'polypeptide(L)'
;MHSQAHYAVPPTSPALAAFATANRDLISEDLEVRLSIAGYLPSDDPNNLTEEEWMTEHNVTKLELMRLRSLYAARRKHIKAARTNVGGRH
;
A
#
# COMPACT_ATOMS: atom_id res chain seq x y z
N MET A 1 2.33 -28.95 -24.59
CA MET A 1 1.02 -28.38 -24.20
C MET A 1 1.08 -28.00 -22.73
N HIS A 2 1.69 -26.87 -22.39
CA HIS A 2 1.48 -26.19 -21.10
C HIS A 2 1.57 -24.69 -21.39
N SER A 3 0.42 -24.15 -21.79
CA SER A 3 0.20 -22.72 -21.99
C SER A 3 0.16 -22.09 -20.60
N GLN A 4 1.32 -21.79 -20.03
CA GLN A 4 1.40 -21.01 -18.81
C GLN A 4 0.99 -19.60 -19.19
N ALA A 5 -0.30 -19.29 -19.03
CA ALA A 5 -0.78 -17.92 -19.07
C ALA A 5 -0.03 -17.17 -17.98
N HIS A 6 1.04 -16.49 -18.37
CA HIS A 6 1.64 -15.46 -17.55
C HIS A 6 0.55 -14.39 -17.41
N TYR A 7 -0.27 -14.50 -16.37
CA TYR A 7 -0.98 -13.35 -15.81
C TYR A 7 0.14 -12.42 -15.36
N ALA A 8 0.65 -11.64 -16.30
CA ALA A 8 1.66 -10.65 -16.05
C ALA A 8 0.98 -9.61 -15.17
N VAL A 9 1.00 -9.86 -13.86
CA VAL A 9 0.87 -8.81 -12.87
C VAL A 9 1.80 -7.71 -13.35
N PRO A 10 1.29 -6.50 -13.66
CA PRO A 10 2.14 -5.40 -14.09
C PRO A 10 3.25 -5.24 -13.05
N PRO A 11 4.45 -4.80 -13.44
CA PRO A 11 5.57 -4.70 -12.50
C PRO A 11 5.18 -3.74 -11.38
N THR A 12 4.74 -4.30 -10.26
CA THR A 12 4.43 -3.54 -9.05
C THR A 12 5.75 -3.09 -8.45
N SER A 13 5.77 -1.87 -7.91
CA SER A 13 6.98 -1.36 -7.26
C SER A 13 7.42 -2.36 -6.18
N PRO A 14 8.70 -2.73 -6.08
CA PRO A 14 9.16 -3.73 -5.12
C PRO A 14 8.80 -3.36 -3.67
N ALA A 15 8.70 -2.06 -3.36
CA ALA A 15 8.21 -1.57 -2.08
C ALA A 15 6.72 -1.87 -1.86
N LEU A 16 5.88 -1.66 -2.89
CA LEU A 16 4.45 -1.96 -2.86
C LEU A 16 4.20 -3.46 -2.76
N ALA A 17 4.93 -4.28 -3.53
CA ALA A 17 4.83 -5.73 -3.49
C ALA A 17 5.19 -6.30 -2.11
N ALA A 18 6.28 -5.83 -1.50
CA ALA A 18 6.65 -6.23 -0.14
C ALA A 18 5.60 -5.80 0.90
N PHE A 19 5.03 -4.60 0.75
CA PHE A 19 3.99 -4.10 1.64
C PHE A 19 2.67 -4.86 1.50
N ALA A 20 2.25 -5.15 0.27
CA ALA A 20 1.08 -5.96 -0.02
C ALA A 20 1.25 -7.39 0.49
N THR A 21 2.43 -7.99 0.28
CA THR A 21 2.76 -9.32 0.80
C THR A 21 2.72 -9.36 2.33
N ALA A 22 3.28 -8.36 3.01
CA ALA A 22 3.27 -8.28 4.46
C ALA A 22 1.86 -8.02 5.05
N ASN A 23 0.94 -7.49 4.27
CA ASN A 23 -0.42 -7.13 4.68
C ASN A 23 -1.47 -7.80 3.78
N ARG A 24 -1.24 -9.04 3.34
CA ARG A 24 -2.04 -9.70 2.31
C ARG A 24 -3.51 -9.90 2.71
N ASP A 25 -3.79 -10.01 4.01
CA ASP A 25 -5.14 -10.00 4.59
C ASP A 25 -5.90 -8.68 4.36
N LEU A 26 -5.16 -7.57 4.20
CA LEU A 26 -5.70 -6.23 4.06
C LEU A 26 -5.58 -5.68 2.64
N ILE A 27 -4.56 -6.12 1.89
CA ILE A 27 -4.24 -5.72 0.52
C ILE A 27 -4.25 -6.95 -0.38
N SER A 28 -5.41 -7.18 -1.01
CA SER A 28 -5.58 -8.22 -2.02
C SER A 28 -4.71 -7.97 -3.26
N GLU A 29 -4.46 -9.01 -4.05
CA GLU A 29 -3.77 -8.92 -5.35
C GLU A 29 -4.38 -7.85 -6.26
N ASP A 30 -5.70 -7.83 -6.33
CA ASP A 30 -6.46 -6.90 -7.14
C ASP A 30 -6.29 -5.43 -6.68
N LEU A 31 -6.25 -5.19 -5.36
CA LEU A 31 -5.97 -3.87 -4.80
C LEU A 31 -4.51 -3.45 -5.05
N GLU A 32 -3.55 -4.36 -4.92
CA GLU A 32 -2.14 -4.10 -5.21
C GLU A 32 -1.94 -3.65 -6.66
N VAL A 33 -2.60 -4.32 -7.60
CA VAL A 33 -2.56 -3.96 -9.02
C VAL A 33 -3.16 -2.57 -9.25
N ARG A 34 -4.33 -2.27 -8.66
CA ARG A 34 -4.93 -0.93 -8.74
C ARG A 34 -4.00 0.16 -8.21
N LEU A 35 -3.40 -0.07 -7.04
CA LEU A 35 -2.44 0.84 -6.41
C LEU A 35 -1.20 1.03 -7.29
N SER A 36 -0.71 -0.04 -7.91
CA SER A 36 0.42 0.04 -8.83
C SER A 36 0.10 0.84 -10.09
N ILE A 37 -1.10 0.70 -10.65
CA ILE A 37 -1.56 1.47 -11.81
C ILE A 37 -1.70 2.95 -11.43
N ALA A 38 -2.18 3.22 -10.22
CA ALA A 38 -2.24 4.57 -9.64
C ALA A 38 -0.85 5.18 -9.35
N GLY A 39 0.23 4.40 -9.46
CA GLY A 39 1.58 4.83 -9.08
C GLY A 39 1.73 5.04 -7.56
N TYR A 40 0.83 4.48 -6.75
CA TYR A 40 0.86 4.63 -5.30
C TYR A 40 2.02 3.84 -4.68
N LEU A 41 2.78 4.50 -3.80
CA LEU A 41 3.78 3.83 -2.98
C LEU A 41 3.29 3.72 -1.53
N PRO A 42 3.72 2.69 -0.77
CA PRO A 42 3.41 2.58 0.67
C PRO A 42 3.96 3.73 1.52
N SER A 43 4.81 4.57 0.92
CA SER A 43 5.38 5.76 1.54
C SER A 43 4.58 7.02 1.20
N ASP A 44 3.68 6.97 0.21
CA ASP A 44 2.78 8.06 -0.13
C ASP A 44 1.62 8.12 0.84
N ASP A 45 1.19 9.35 1.13
CA ASP A 45 0.04 9.58 1.99
C ASP A 45 -1.25 9.22 1.24
N PRO A 46 -2.05 8.25 1.73
CA PRO A 46 -3.33 7.92 1.11
C PRO A 46 -4.35 9.07 1.20
N ASN A 47 -4.07 10.15 1.93
CA ASN A 47 -4.86 11.37 1.94
C ASN A 47 -4.39 12.42 0.91
N ASN A 48 -3.38 12.13 0.09
CA ASN A 48 -3.02 13.00 -1.03
C ASN A 48 -4.14 13.08 -2.09
N LEU A 49 -4.90 12.00 -2.24
CA LEU A 49 -6.10 11.95 -3.06
C LEU A 49 -7.34 11.89 -2.15
N THR A 50 -8.43 12.48 -2.64
CA THR A 50 -9.73 12.41 -1.97
C THR A 50 -10.35 11.02 -2.08
N GLU A 51 -11.33 10.71 -1.21
CA GLU A 51 -12.03 9.42 -1.28
C GLU A 51 -12.75 9.25 -2.64
N GLU A 52 -13.25 10.34 -3.20
CA GLU A 52 -13.90 10.34 -4.51
C GLU A 52 -12.90 9.99 -5.62
N GLU A 53 -11.72 10.63 -5.69
CA GLU A 53 -10.68 10.31 -6.68
C GLU A 53 -10.21 8.85 -6.58
N TRP A 54 -10.02 8.34 -5.36
CA TRP A 54 -9.70 6.92 -5.15
C TRP A 54 -10.77 5.97 -5.70
N MET A 55 -12.05 6.32 -5.52
CA MET A 55 -13.16 5.49 -6.00
C MET A 55 -13.41 5.63 -7.50
N THR A 56 -13.29 6.84 -8.05
CA THR A 56 -13.62 7.14 -9.46
C THR A 56 -12.46 6.85 -10.40
N GLU A 57 -11.23 7.23 -10.04
CA GLU A 57 -10.05 7.09 -10.92
C GLU A 57 -9.32 5.77 -10.72
N HIS A 58 -9.28 5.27 -9.48
CA HIS A 58 -8.52 4.07 -9.13
C HIS A 58 -9.37 2.88 -8.75
N ASN A 59 -10.70 3.04 -8.66
CA ASN A 59 -11.64 1.98 -8.29
C ASN A 59 -11.32 1.32 -6.92
N VAL A 60 -10.72 2.10 -6.00
CA VAL A 60 -10.43 1.69 -4.63
C VAL A 60 -11.66 2.00 -3.77
N THR A 61 -12.21 0.98 -3.13
CA THR A 61 -13.38 1.15 -2.26
C THR A 61 -13.03 1.93 -0.99
N LYS A 62 -14.03 2.54 -0.37
CA LYS A 62 -13.88 3.24 0.91
C LYS A 62 -13.26 2.36 2.01
N LEU A 63 -13.62 1.07 2.06
CA LEU A 63 -13.07 0.14 3.04
C LEU A 63 -11.57 -0.13 2.79
N GLU A 64 -11.17 -0.34 1.54
CA GLU A 64 -9.77 -0.51 1.16
C GLU A 64 -8.96 0.75 1.48
N LEU A 65 -9.51 1.93 1.19
CA LEU A 65 -8.88 3.21 1.51
C LEU A 65 -8.71 3.41 3.02
N MET A 66 -9.71 3.04 3.83
CA MET A 66 -9.60 3.09 5.29
C MET A 66 -8.52 2.14 5.83
N ARG A 67 -8.34 0.96 5.21
CA ARG A 67 -7.26 0.03 5.57
C ARG A 67 -5.89 0.61 5.20
N LEU A 68 -5.75 1.20 4.01
CA LEU A 68 -4.55 1.91 3.56
C LEU A 68 -4.16 3.04 4.52
N ARG A 69 -5.11 3.92 4.87
CA ARG A 69 -4.93 4.99 5.86
C ARG A 69 -4.46 4.44 7.21
N SER A 70 -5.06 3.35 7.68
CA SER A 70 -4.70 2.71 8.94
C SER A 70 -3.28 2.12 8.90
N LEU A 71 -2.92 1.43 7.82
CA LEU A 71 -1.58 0.86 7.63
C LEU A 71 -0.50 1.94 7.52
N TYR A 72 -0.75 3.00 6.75
CA TYR A 72 0.16 4.13 6.64
C TYR A 72 0.37 4.81 7.99
N ALA A 73 -0.71 5.06 8.75
CA ALA A 73 -0.62 5.62 10.09
C ALA A 73 0.15 4.70 11.07
N ALA A 74 -0.09 3.39 11.04
CA ALA A 74 0.62 2.41 11.86
C ALA A 74 2.12 2.38 11.55
N ARG A 75 2.48 2.37 10.26
CA ARG A 75 3.87 2.44 9.79
C ARG A 75 4.55 3.72 10.23
N ARG A 76 3.89 4.87 10.08
CA ARG A 76 4.42 6.18 10.49
C ARG A 76 4.60 6.30 12.01
N LYS A 77 3.72 5.70 12.80
CA LYS A 77 3.90 5.58 14.27
C LYS A 77 5.13 4.74 14.62
N HIS A 78 5.34 3.63 13.93
CA HIS A 78 6.51 2.76 14.16
C HIS A 78 7.83 3.47 13.84
N ILE A 79 7.87 4.24 12.75
CA ILE A 79 9.05 5.06 12.38
C ILE A 79 9.32 6.15 13.43
N LYS A 80 8.28 6.79 13.97
CA LYS A 80 8.43 7.79 15.03
C LYS A 80 8.98 7.17 16.32
N ALA A 81 8.45 6.02 16.73
CA ALA A 81 8.90 5.31 17.93
C ALA A 81 10.36 4.85 17.84
N ALA A 82 10.79 4.38 16.66
CA ALA A 82 12.18 3.99 16.42
C ALA A 82 13.17 5.16 16.54
N ARG A 83 12.76 6.39 16.16
CA ARG A 83 13.61 7.58 16.27
C ARG A 83 13.69 8.14 17.69
N THR A 84 12.66 7.95 18.52
CA THR A 84 12.66 8.43 19.91
C THR A 84 13.59 7.61 20.82
N ASN A 85 13.91 6.37 20.45
CA ASN A 85 14.70 5.48 21.30
C ASN A 85 16.23 5.65 21.16
N VAL A 86 16.70 6.58 20.32
CA VAL A 86 18.15 6.81 20.07
C VAL A 86 18.73 7.97 20.91
N GLY A 87 17.89 8.73 21.64
CA GLY A 87 18.32 9.91 22.39
C GLY A 87 18.48 9.74 23.91
N GLY A 88 18.36 8.52 24.44
CA GLY A 88 18.30 8.28 25.89
C GLY A 88 19.41 7.39 26.42
N ARG A 89 20.68 7.78 26.26
CA ARG A 89 21.78 7.17 27.03
C ARG A 89 22.94 8.13 27.24
N HIS A 90 23.21 8.35 28.53
CA HIS A 90 24.35 9.01 29.18
C HIS A 90 24.25 10.53 29.40
#